data_AF-A0A7I7Z1W7-F1
#
_entry.id   AF-A0A7I7Z1W7-F1
#
_cell.length_a   1.000
_cell.length_b   1.000
_cell.length_c   1.000
_cell.angle_alpha   90.00
_cell.angle_beta   90.00
_cell.angle_gamma   90.00
#
_symmetry.space_group_name_H-M   'P 1'
#
loop_
_entity.id
_entity.type
_entity.pdbx_description
1 polymer ?
#
loop_
_entity_poly.entity_id
_entity_poly.type
_entity_poly.pdbx_seq_one_letter_code
_entity_poly.pdbx_strand_id
1 'polypeptide(L)'
;MLTAKRYPSPTASWTPSTTQTCRSQQLPRPELQITIESLNARYRRAIKARGHFPSEAAALKCLYMVTRSLDPKGTGQQRWAVRWKPALNAFAVTFANRMPDLNRG
;
A
#
# COMPACT_ATOMS: atom_id res chain seq x y z
N MET A 1 -18.01 33.11 -27.05
CA MET A 1 -17.83 33.16 -25.58
C MET A 1 -17.58 31.74 -25.07
N LEU A 2 -16.34 31.40 -24.73
CA LEU A 2 -16.01 30.09 -24.16
C LEU A 2 -16.04 30.22 -22.63
N THR A 3 -16.88 29.41 -21.98
CA THR A 3 -16.90 29.29 -20.52
C THR A 3 -15.66 28.50 -20.08
N ALA A 4 -14.73 29.16 -19.41
CA ALA A 4 -13.59 28.50 -18.80
C ALA A 4 -14.07 27.55 -17.69
N LYS A 5 -13.80 26.25 -17.84
CA LYS A 5 -14.11 25.22 -16.85
C LYS A 5 -13.28 25.48 -15.60
N ARG A 6 -13.91 25.98 -14.53
CA ARG A 6 -13.27 26.32 -13.26
C ARG A 6 -12.95 25.02 -12.52
N TYR A 7 -11.67 24.63 -12.48
CA TYR A 7 -11.19 23.52 -11.65
C TYR A 7 -10.97 24.04 -10.22
N PRO A 8 -11.44 23.35 -9.16
CA PRO A 8 -11.08 23.72 -7.79
C PRO A 8 -9.56 23.59 -7.59
N SER A 9 -8.96 24.56 -6.91
CA SER A 9 -7.52 24.58 -6.66
C SER A 9 -7.11 23.38 -5.79
N PRO A 10 -6.06 22.61 -6.17
CA PRO A 10 -5.55 21.51 -5.35
C PRO A 10 -5.12 21.95 -3.94
N THR A 11 -4.83 23.23 -3.77
CA THR A 11 -4.27 23.84 -2.56
C THR A 11 -5.23 23.80 -1.36
N ALA A 12 -6.54 23.66 -1.56
CA ALA A 12 -7.52 23.74 -0.48
C ALA A 12 -7.50 22.54 0.49
N SER A 13 -6.95 21.39 0.11
CA SER A 13 -6.92 20.16 0.93
C SER A 13 -5.58 19.90 1.63
N TRP A 14 -4.55 20.71 1.37
CA TRP A 14 -3.25 20.63 2.02
C TRP A 14 -3.22 21.49 3.29
N THR A 15 -4.13 21.26 4.24
CA THR A 15 -3.90 21.68 5.62
C THR A 15 -3.03 20.60 6.27
N PRO A 16 -1.73 20.87 6.54
CA PRO A 16 -0.88 19.85 7.11
C PRO A 16 -1.34 19.55 8.54
N SER A 17 -1.92 18.37 8.76
CA SER A 17 -2.00 17.78 10.10
C SER A 17 -0.57 17.63 10.62
N THR A 18 -0.16 18.53 11.51
CA THR A 18 1.23 18.84 11.86
C THR A 18 2.07 17.65 12.32
N THR A 19 1.45 16.54 12.75
CA THR A 19 2.18 15.39 13.31
C THR A 19 2.50 14.28 12.29
N GLN A 20 1.71 14.11 11.23
CA GLN A 20 1.83 12.95 10.33
C GLN A 20 2.76 13.20 9.13
N THR A 21 2.83 14.46 8.68
CA THR A 21 3.50 14.81 7.42
C THR A 21 5.03 14.90 7.53
N CYS A 22 5.58 15.28 8.68
CA CYS A 22 7.03 15.47 8.80
C CYS A 22 7.82 14.16 8.66
N ARG A 23 7.31 13.05 9.22
CA ARG A 23 8.00 11.75 9.17
C ARG A 23 7.94 11.08 7.78
N SER A 24 6.92 11.38 6.98
CA SER A 24 6.74 10.78 5.64
C SER A 24 7.58 11.45 4.54
N GLN A 25 8.09 12.66 4.77
CA GLN A 25 8.94 13.37 3.79
C GLN A 25 10.37 12.82 3.71
N GLN A 26 10.83 12.05 4.71
CA GLN A 26 12.21 11.57 4.79
C GLN A 26 12.46 10.29 3.96
N LEU A 27 11.41 9.59 3.52
CA LEU A 27 11.54 8.31 2.81
C LEU A 27 11.54 8.50 1.28
N PRO A 28 12.20 7.62 0.50
CA PRO A 28 12.14 7.64 -0.95
C PRO A 28 10.68 7.49 -1.40
N ARG A 29 10.10 8.61 -1.81
CA ARG A 29 8.68 8.76 -2.15
C ARG A 29 8.18 7.91 -3.35
N PRO A 30 8.95 7.65 -4.42
CA PRO A 30 8.37 7.02 -5.61
C PRO A 30 8.04 5.53 -5.42
N GLU A 31 8.83 4.77 -4.64
CA GLU A 31 8.67 3.31 -4.57
C GLU A 31 7.40 2.88 -3.80
N LEU A 32 7.05 3.60 -2.75
CA LEU A 32 5.87 3.29 -1.93
C LEU A 32 4.56 3.66 -2.63
N GLN A 33 4.57 4.75 -3.40
CA GLN A 33 3.40 5.26 -4.10
C GLN A 33 2.97 4.31 -5.23
N ILE A 34 3.93 3.77 -5.99
CA ILE A 34 3.68 2.78 -7.06
C ILE A 34 2.99 1.52 -6.50
N THR A 35 3.33 1.12 -5.28
CA THR A 35 2.78 -0.09 -4.65
C THR A 35 1.31 0.08 -4.28
N ILE A 36 0.95 1.16 -3.60
CA ILE A 36 -0.43 1.40 -3.11
C ILE A 36 -1.39 1.64 -4.27
N GLU A 37 -0.96 2.42 -5.27
CA GLU A 37 -1.77 2.72 -6.45
C GLU A 37 -2.09 1.46 -7.25
N SER A 38 -1.11 0.55 -7.41
CA SER A 38 -1.31 -0.71 -8.13
C SER A 38 -2.34 -1.63 -7.45
N LEU A 39 -2.37 -1.65 -6.11
CA LEU A 39 -3.35 -2.40 -5.33
C LEU A 39 -4.74 -1.78 -5.47
N ASN A 40 -4.85 -0.46 -5.32
CA ASN A 40 -6.11 0.25 -5.46
C ASN A 40 -6.72 0.09 -6.86
N ALA A 41 -5.89 0.09 -7.91
CA ALA A 41 -6.35 -0.19 -9.26
C ALA A 41 -6.97 -1.59 -9.39
N ARG A 42 -6.36 -2.61 -8.78
CA ARG A 42 -6.89 -3.99 -8.79
C ARG A 42 -8.19 -4.11 -8.00
N TYR A 43 -8.27 -3.51 -6.82
CA TYR A 43 -9.52 -3.51 -6.02
C TYR A 43 -10.66 -2.84 -6.78
N ARG A 44 -10.41 -1.68 -7.41
CA ARG A 44 -11.42 -0.98 -8.21
C ARG A 44 -11.90 -1.81 -9.40
N ARG A 45 -11.01 -2.54 -10.08
CA ARG A 45 -11.39 -3.46 -11.17
C ARG A 45 -12.31 -4.58 -10.66
N ALA A 46 -11.97 -5.20 -9.53
CA ALA A 46 -12.77 -6.28 -8.95
C ALA A 46 -14.16 -5.81 -8.48
N ILE A 47 -14.23 -4.63 -7.85
CA ILE A 47 -15.49 -4.02 -7.41
C ILE A 47 -16.36 -3.68 -8.63
N LYS A 48 -15.77 -3.06 -9.66
CA LYS A 48 -16.50 -2.71 -10.90
C LYS A 48 -17.05 -3.94 -11.62
N ALA A 49 -16.33 -5.06 -11.59
CA ALA A 49 -16.79 -6.32 -12.19
C ALA A 49 -17.95 -6.97 -11.41
N ARG A 50 -18.04 -6.75 -10.08
CA ARG A 50 -19.07 -7.35 -9.22
C ARG A 50 -20.35 -6.51 -9.14
N GLY A 51 -20.25 -5.18 -9.24
CA GLY A 51 -21.41 -4.29 -9.17
C GLY A 51 -21.93 -4.10 -7.74
N HIS A 52 -23.25 -4.17 -7.56
CA HIS A 52 -23.87 -3.99 -6.25
C HIS A 52 -23.66 -5.21 -5.34
N PHE A 53 -23.35 -4.98 -4.08
CA PHE A 53 -23.17 -6.04 -3.09
C PHE A 53 -24.40 -6.14 -2.18
N PRO A 54 -24.90 -7.36 -1.90
CA PRO A 54 -26.06 -7.56 -1.04
C PRO A 54 -25.79 -7.31 0.45
N SER A 55 -24.51 -7.27 0.87
CA SER A 55 -24.10 -6.94 2.23
C SER A 55 -22.64 -6.49 2.28
N GLU A 56 -22.26 -5.79 3.35
CA GLU A 56 -20.86 -5.40 3.59
C GLU A 56 -19.93 -6.63 3.69
N ALA A 57 -20.39 -7.70 4.34
CA ALA A 57 -19.63 -8.94 4.44
C ALA A 57 -19.34 -9.57 3.06
N ALA A 58 -20.25 -9.44 2.09
CA ALA A 58 -20.01 -9.90 0.72
C ALA A 58 -18.96 -9.04 0.00
N ALA A 59 -18.97 -7.73 0.21
CA ALA A 59 -17.95 -6.83 -0.31
C ALA A 59 -16.57 -7.15 0.29
N LEU A 60 -16.48 -7.33 1.61
CA LEU A 60 -15.23 -7.69 2.29
C LEU A 60 -14.68 -9.04 1.81
N LYS A 61 -15.54 -10.05 1.62
CA LYS A 61 -15.14 -11.34 1.03
C LYS A 61 -14.60 -11.17 -0.39
N CYS A 62 -15.19 -10.27 -1.18
CA CYS A 62 -14.67 -9.98 -2.51
C CYS A 62 -13.26 -9.37 -2.44
N LEU A 63 -13.03 -8.38 -1.58
CA LEU A 63 -11.70 -7.78 -1.40
C LEU A 63 -10.69 -8.82 -0.92
N TYR A 64 -11.08 -9.68 0.03
CA TYR A 64 -10.26 -10.78 0.52
C TYR A 64 -9.79 -11.71 -0.61
N MET A 65 -10.70 -12.12 -1.50
CA MET A 65 -10.35 -12.97 -2.64
C MET A 65 -9.39 -12.27 -3.60
N VAL A 66 -9.54 -10.95 -3.82
CA VAL A 66 -8.60 -10.17 -4.64
C VAL A 66 -7.22 -10.15 -4.01
N THR A 67 -7.12 -9.90 -2.70
CA THR A 67 -5.85 -9.92 -1.98
C THR A 67 -5.20 -11.30 -2.03
N ARG A 68 -5.97 -12.38 -1.85
CA ARG A 68 -5.43 -13.75 -1.92
C ARG A 68 -4.94 -14.11 -3.33
N SER A 69 -5.56 -13.57 -4.37
CA SER A 69 -5.13 -13.76 -5.76
C SER A 69 -3.88 -12.97 -6.16
N LEU A 70 -3.33 -12.11 -5.29
CA LEU A 70 -2.10 -11.36 -5.58
C LEU A 70 -0.89 -12.29 -5.76
N ASP A 71 -0.80 -13.33 -4.94
CA ASP A 71 0.27 -14.31 -5.00
C ASP A 71 -0.25 -15.71 -4.65
N PRO A 72 -1.00 -16.36 -5.56
CA PRO A 72 -1.64 -17.64 -5.27
C PRO A 72 -0.64 -18.78 -5.05
N LYS A 73 0.60 -18.64 -5.56
CA LYS A 73 1.66 -19.65 -5.47
C LYS A 73 2.77 -19.27 -4.47
N GLY A 74 2.73 -18.09 -3.86
CA GLY A 74 3.78 -17.62 -2.96
C GLY A 74 5.12 -17.29 -3.64
N THR A 75 5.18 -17.29 -4.98
CA THR A 75 6.44 -17.09 -5.72
C THR A 75 6.86 -15.62 -5.75
N GLY A 76 5.90 -14.71 -5.57
CA GLY A 76 6.18 -13.30 -5.28
C GLY A 76 6.84 -13.18 -3.92
N GLN A 77 6.22 -13.72 -2.87
CA GLN A 77 6.73 -13.69 -1.50
C GLN A 77 8.16 -14.24 -1.41
N GLN A 78 8.45 -15.39 -2.02
CA GLN A 78 9.79 -15.98 -2.03
C GLN A 78 10.84 -15.06 -2.68
N ARG A 79 10.54 -14.50 -3.86
CA ARG A 79 11.45 -13.57 -4.55
C ARG A 79 11.70 -12.30 -3.73
N TRP A 80 10.67 -11.80 -3.06
CA TRP A 80 10.78 -10.62 -2.21
C TRP A 80 11.57 -10.93 -0.94
N ALA A 81 11.35 -12.07 -0.28
CA ALA A 81 12.13 -12.47 0.90
C ALA A 81 13.64 -12.53 0.61
N VAL A 82 14.03 -13.04 -0.57
CA VAL A 82 15.44 -13.05 -1.00
C VAL A 82 15.96 -11.63 -1.24
N ARG A 83 15.21 -10.80 -1.99
CA ARG A 83 15.61 -9.41 -2.30
C ARG A 83 15.78 -8.53 -1.06
N TRP A 84 14.97 -8.78 -0.03
CA TRP A 84 14.93 -7.96 1.18
C TRP A 84 15.91 -8.38 2.27
N LYS A 85 16.61 -9.51 2.11
CA LYS A 85 17.57 -10.02 3.09
C LYS A 85 18.66 -9.00 3.49
N PRO A 86 19.27 -8.22 2.58
CA PRO A 86 20.24 -7.18 2.96
C PRO A 86 19.63 -6.05 3.81
N ALA A 87 18.41 -5.61 3.48
CA ALA A 87 17.70 -4.58 4.24
C ALA A 87 17.33 -5.09 5.64
N LEU A 88 16.89 -6.34 5.75
CA LEU A 88 16.60 -6.98 7.04
C LEU A 88 17.84 -7.07 7.94
N ASN A 89 19.02 -7.34 7.37
CA ASN A 89 20.27 -7.32 8.13
C ASN A 89 20.58 -5.91 8.66
N ALA A 90 20.37 -4.86 7.86
CA ALA A 90 20.55 -3.48 8.31
C ALA A 90 19.55 -3.10 9.41
N PHE A 91 18.30 -3.57 9.33
CA PHE A 91 17.31 -3.40 10.38
C PHE A 91 17.65 -4.16 11.66
N ALA A 92 18.23 -5.35 11.56
CA ALA A 92 18.66 -6.13 12.72
C ALA A 92 19.77 -5.40 13.51
N VAL A 93 20.67 -4.70 12.83
CA VAL A 93 21.72 -3.88 13.48
C VAL A 93 21.13 -2.60 14.09
N THR A 94 20.30 -1.87 13.34
CA THR A 94 19.77 -0.57 13.77
C THR A 94 18.66 -0.66 14.82
N PHE A 95 17.91 -1.77 14.83
CA PHE A 95 16.78 -2.00 15.73
C PHE A 95 16.92 -3.31 16.51
N ALA A 96 18.14 -3.65 16.97
CA ALA A 96 18.44 -4.90 17.66
C ALA A 96 17.46 -5.25 18.78
N ASN A 97 17.07 -4.28 19.63
CA ASN A 97 16.16 -4.50 20.75
C ASN A 97 14.66 -4.57 20.39
N ARG A 98 14.28 -4.39 19.12
CA ARG A 98 12.87 -4.40 18.65
C ARG A 98 12.57 -5.51 17.66
N MET A 99 13.59 -6.11 17.06
CA MET A 99 13.47 -7.22 16.14
C MET A 99 13.53 -8.53 16.94
N PRO A 100 12.63 -9.50 16.70
CA PRO A 100 12.78 -10.82 17.30
C PRO A 100 14.12 -11.43 16.86
N ASP A 101 14.90 -11.94 17.80
CA ASP A 101 16.19 -12.58 17.53
C ASP A 101 16.00 -13.69 16.50
N LEU A 102 16.48 -13.47 15.26
CA LEU A 102 16.39 -14.46 14.19
C LEU A 102 17.25 -15.72 14.46
N ASN A 103 18.05 -15.71 15.53
CA ASN A 103 19.00 -16.75 15.93
C ASN A 103 18.54 -17.59 17.13
N ARG A 104 17.29 -17.48 17.59
CA ARG A 104 16.77 -18.35 18.66
C ARG A 104 16.21 -19.64 18.05
N GLY A 105 17.12 -20.58 17.80
CA GLY A 105 16.85 -22.00 17.57
C GLY A 105 17.57 -22.81 18.63
#